data_AF-A0A2E2IR29-F1
#
_entry.id   AF-A0A2E2IR29-F1
#
_cell.length_a   1.000
_cell.length_b   1.000
_cell.length_c   1.000
_cell.angle_alpha   90.00
_cell.angle_beta   90.00
_cell.angle_gamma   90.00
#
_symmetry.space_group_name_H-M   'P 1'
#
loop_
_entity.id
_entity.type
_entity.pdbx_description
1 polymer ?
#
loop_
_entity_poly.entity_id
_entity_poly.type
_entity_poly.pdbx_seq_one_letter_code
_entity_poly.pdbx_strand_id
1 'polypeptide(L)'
;MPRHHAPSAATRTAVAKLAQPPQVRSLHPVAGRFVYALRLIALHERSHSDPVPELTQRLGRISIAIKTLQLLETVTKAWPETVHVRRFCCGCLSHDELTLGRMLEAAWRGDRAEFGKQIDGLVRHDRIDRIWNDAVDLVMAEAQCA
;
A
#
# COMPACT_ATOMS: atom_id res chain seq x y z
N MET A 1 8.55 24.64 -40.47
CA MET A 1 7.69 24.54 -39.27
C MET A 1 7.41 23.07 -39.01
N PRO A 2 7.70 22.53 -37.81
CA PRO A 2 7.39 21.14 -37.51
C PRO A 2 5.87 20.99 -37.42
N ARG A 3 5.30 20.08 -38.23
CA ARG A 3 3.87 19.73 -38.17
C ARG A 3 3.64 18.94 -36.88
N HIS A 4 3.10 19.59 -35.84
CA HIS A 4 2.57 18.88 -34.69
C HIS A 4 1.40 18.01 -35.14
N HIS A 5 1.61 16.70 -35.17
CA HIS A 5 0.52 15.74 -35.39
C HIS A 5 -0.43 15.82 -34.20
N ALA A 6 -1.72 16.08 -34.46
CA ALA A 6 -2.72 16.02 -33.41
C ALA A 6 -2.76 14.59 -32.84
N PRO A 7 -2.77 14.41 -31.50
CA PRO A 7 -2.79 13.09 -30.89
C PRO A 7 -4.04 12.33 -31.31
N SER A 8 -3.84 11.06 -31.67
CA SER A 8 -4.94 10.16 -32.04
C SER A 8 -5.97 10.03 -30.92
N ALA A 9 -7.19 9.59 -31.24
CA ALA A 9 -8.21 9.32 -30.22
C ALA A 9 -7.71 8.31 -29.16
N ALA A 10 -7.01 7.25 -29.58
CA ALA A 10 -6.42 6.26 -28.69
C ALA A 10 -5.38 6.87 -27.73
N THR A 11 -4.52 7.75 -28.25
CA THR A 11 -3.52 8.47 -27.43
C THR A 11 -4.20 9.34 -26.39
N ARG A 12 -5.25 10.10 -26.77
CA ARG A 12 -6.01 10.93 -25.83
C ARG A 12 -6.69 10.08 -24.73
N THR A 13 -7.25 8.94 -25.09
CA THR A 13 -7.84 8.00 -24.11
C THR A 13 -6.79 7.43 -23.16
N ALA A 14 -5.62 7.05 -23.67
CA ALA A 14 -4.53 6.54 -22.83
C ALA A 14 -4.02 7.61 -21.85
N VAL A 15 -3.80 8.84 -22.33
CA VAL A 15 -3.41 9.97 -21.47
C VAL A 15 -4.48 10.26 -20.42
N ALA A 16 -5.76 10.27 -20.80
CA ALA A 16 -6.86 10.47 -19.85
C ALA A 16 -6.92 9.38 -18.77
N LYS A 17 -6.61 8.13 -19.11
CA LYS A 17 -6.52 7.03 -18.13
C LYS A 17 -5.32 7.20 -17.18
N LEU A 18 -4.16 7.59 -17.70
CA LEU A 18 -2.97 7.85 -16.88
C LEU A 18 -3.15 9.04 -15.95
N ALA A 19 -3.99 10.01 -16.33
CA ALA A 19 -4.30 11.17 -15.50
C ALA A 19 -5.26 10.86 -14.34
N GLN A 20 -5.93 9.70 -14.33
CA GLN A 20 -6.84 9.33 -13.25
C GLN A 20 -6.06 8.74 -12.07
N PRO A 21 -6.09 9.38 -10.89
CA PRO A 21 -5.42 8.82 -9.73
C PRO A 21 -6.11 7.52 -9.30
N PRO A 22 -5.34 6.48 -8.94
CA PRO A 22 -5.90 5.24 -8.44
C PRO A 22 -6.60 5.49 -7.10
N GLN A 23 -7.66 4.73 -6.83
CA GLN A 23 -8.54 4.98 -5.68
C GLN A 23 -8.45 3.83 -4.69
N VAL A 24 -8.58 4.12 -3.39
CA VAL A 24 -8.54 3.08 -2.34
C VAL A 24 -9.59 2.00 -2.60
N ARG A 25 -10.78 2.38 -3.10
CA ARG A 25 -11.87 1.45 -3.42
C ARG A 25 -11.59 0.49 -4.58
N SER A 26 -10.53 0.69 -5.36
CA SER A 26 -10.13 -0.26 -6.39
C SER A 26 -9.19 -1.35 -5.86
N LEU A 27 -8.76 -1.27 -4.60
CA LEU A 27 -7.94 -2.29 -3.96
C LEU A 27 -8.80 -3.42 -3.39
N HIS A 28 -8.20 -4.58 -3.21
CA HIS A 28 -8.76 -5.65 -2.39
C HIS A 28 -9.07 -5.14 -0.96
N PRO A 29 -10.16 -5.58 -0.30
CA PRO A 29 -10.55 -5.06 1.03
C PRO A 29 -9.43 -5.09 2.08
N VAL A 30 -8.63 -6.15 2.11
CA VAL A 30 -7.47 -6.25 3.03
C VAL A 30 -6.41 -5.20 2.73
N ALA A 31 -6.10 -4.96 1.45
CA ALA A 31 -5.16 -3.92 1.05
C ALA A 31 -5.72 -2.51 1.34
N GLY A 32 -7.02 -2.29 1.13
CA GLY A 32 -7.68 -1.03 1.49
C GLY A 32 -7.65 -0.75 3.00
N ARG A 33 -7.89 -1.76 3.84
CA ARG A 33 -7.77 -1.67 5.31
C ARG A 33 -6.33 -1.38 5.75
N PHE A 34 -5.35 -2.00 5.11
CA PHE A 34 -3.94 -1.71 5.36
C PHE A 34 -3.59 -0.25 5.01
N VAL A 35 -4.02 0.27 3.85
CA VAL A 35 -3.80 1.68 3.48
C VAL A 35 -4.48 2.63 4.47
N TYR A 36 -5.68 2.31 4.93
CA TYR A 36 -6.35 3.06 6.00
C TYR A 36 -5.51 3.10 7.27
N ALA A 37 -5.01 1.95 7.73
CA ALA A 37 -4.19 1.84 8.92
C ALA A 37 -2.86 2.60 8.78
N LEU A 38 -2.20 2.50 7.61
CA LEU A 38 -0.99 3.23 7.27
C LEU A 38 -1.18 4.75 7.43
N ARG A 39 -2.27 5.30 6.90
CA ARG A 39 -2.59 6.73 7.03
C ARG A 39 -2.90 7.13 8.46
N LEU A 40 -3.54 6.25 9.22
CA LEU A 40 -3.83 6.48 10.63
C LEU A 40 -2.54 6.50 11.46
N ILE A 41 -1.62 5.56 11.22
CA ILE A 41 -0.31 5.53 11.88
C ILE A 41 0.45 6.82 11.59
N ALA A 42 0.53 7.24 10.33
CA ALA A 42 1.19 8.50 9.97
C ALA A 42 0.54 9.75 10.61
N LEU A 43 -0.75 9.71 10.93
CA LEU A 43 -1.43 10.78 11.68
C LEU A 43 -1.00 10.79 13.15
N HIS A 44 -0.95 9.61 13.78
CA HIS A 44 -0.53 9.44 15.17
C HIS A 44 0.96 9.73 15.39
N GLU A 45 1.82 9.39 14.43
CA GLU A 45 3.24 9.73 14.45
C GLU A 45 3.45 11.26 14.51
N ARG A 46 2.66 12.03 13.77
CA ARG A 46 2.73 13.50 13.76
C ARG A 46 2.26 14.13 15.07
N SER A 47 1.41 13.46 15.83
CA SER A 47 0.92 13.92 17.14
C SER A 47 1.68 13.28 18.31
N HIS A 48 2.73 12.49 18.04
CA HIS A 48 3.50 11.74 19.05
C HIS A 48 2.63 10.89 19.97
N SER A 49 1.58 10.27 19.42
CA SER A 49 0.64 9.42 20.17
C SER A 49 0.73 7.97 19.71
N ASP A 50 0.41 7.04 20.61
CA ASP A 50 0.39 5.61 20.28
C ASP A 50 -0.81 5.27 19.36
N PRO A 51 -0.59 4.73 18.15
CA PRO A 51 -1.67 4.35 17.24
C PRO A 51 -2.37 3.03 17.62
N VAL A 52 -1.77 2.19 18.48
CA VAL A 52 -2.28 0.83 18.77
C VAL A 52 -3.73 0.81 19.27
N PRO A 53 -4.16 1.68 20.21
CA PRO A 53 -5.54 1.68 20.70
C PRO A 53 -6.57 1.97 19.60
N GLU A 54 -6.35 3.02 18.81
CA GLU A 54 -7.24 3.41 17.72
C GLU A 54 -7.23 2.36 16.59
N LEU A 55 -6.05 1.83 16.23
CA LEU A 55 -5.93 0.74 15.26
C LEU A 55 -6.71 -0.50 15.71
N THR A 56 -6.58 -0.89 16.98
CA THR A 56 -7.30 -2.05 17.52
C THR A 56 -8.81 -1.84 17.45
N GLN A 57 -9.29 -0.64 17.79
CA GLN A 57 -10.69 -0.28 17.70
C GLN A 57 -11.22 -0.31 16.25
N ARG A 58 -10.44 0.18 15.28
CA ARG A 58 -10.85 0.29 13.86
C ARG A 58 -10.71 -1.02 13.09
N LEU A 59 -9.66 -1.78 13.36
CA LEU A 59 -9.37 -3.05 12.69
C LEU A 59 -10.11 -4.22 13.37
N GLY A 60 -10.58 -4.03 14.60
CA GLY A 60 -11.41 -4.98 15.35
C GLY A 60 -10.62 -6.02 16.15
N ARG A 61 -9.31 -6.16 15.92
CA ARG A 61 -8.43 -7.05 16.68
C ARG A 61 -7.03 -6.47 16.86
N ILE A 62 -6.48 -6.65 18.07
CA ILE A 62 -5.13 -6.19 18.41
C ILE A 62 -4.05 -6.91 17.60
N SER A 63 -4.23 -8.18 17.27
CA SER A 63 -3.26 -8.94 16.46
C SER A 63 -3.08 -8.35 15.07
N ILE A 64 -4.16 -7.85 14.46
CA ILE A 64 -4.10 -7.19 13.14
C ILE A 64 -3.36 -5.85 13.26
N ALA A 65 -3.64 -5.08 14.32
CA ALA A 65 -2.94 -3.82 14.58
C ALA A 65 -1.43 -4.03 14.75
N ILE A 66 -1.03 -5.03 15.55
CA ILE A 66 0.38 -5.38 15.77
C ILE A 66 1.04 -5.81 14.45
N LYS A 67 0.43 -6.72 13.68
CA LYS A 67 0.98 -7.20 12.42
C LYS A 67 1.08 -6.09 11.36
N THR A 68 0.14 -5.15 11.38
CA THR A 68 0.20 -3.96 10.54
C THR A 68 1.41 -3.09 10.88
N LEU A 69 1.66 -2.84 12.17
CA LEU A 69 2.83 -2.09 12.63
C LEU A 69 4.13 -2.81 12.31
N GLN A 70 4.20 -4.13 12.50
CA GLN A 70 5.36 -4.96 12.17
C GLN A 70 5.71 -4.86 10.68
N LEU A 71 4.71 -5.03 9.81
CA LEU A 71 4.91 -4.89 8.37
C LEU A 71 5.38 -3.48 8.02
N LEU A 72 4.75 -2.44 8.58
CA LEU A 72 5.14 -1.05 8.30
C LEU A 72 6.58 -0.76 8.76
N GLU A 73 6.97 -1.26 9.93
CA GLU A 73 8.34 -1.14 10.44
C GLU A 73 9.35 -1.82 9.50
N THR A 74 9.04 -3.02 9.02
CA THR A 74 9.90 -3.72 8.05
C THR A 74 9.98 -2.97 6.71
N VAL A 75 8.85 -2.45 6.21
CA VAL A 75 8.78 -1.65 4.99
C VAL A 75 9.62 -0.38 5.13
N THR A 76 9.38 0.42 6.16
CA THR A 76 10.08 1.70 6.38
C THR A 76 11.59 1.54 6.54
N LYS A 77 12.07 0.44 7.11
CA LYS A 77 13.50 0.11 7.18
C LYS A 77 14.12 -0.27 5.83
N ALA A 78 13.31 -0.76 4.90
CA ALA A 78 13.75 -1.26 3.60
C ALA A 78 13.49 -0.27 2.45
N TRP A 79 12.57 0.67 2.63
CA TRP A 79 12.20 1.67 1.65
C TRP A 79 13.36 2.66 1.43
N PRO A 80 13.62 3.12 0.20
CA PRO A 80 14.72 4.03 -0.08
C PRO A 80 14.50 5.44 0.48
N GLU A 81 13.25 5.84 0.67
CA GLU A 81 12.85 7.15 1.19
C GLU A 81 11.69 7.02 2.20
N THR A 82 11.27 8.12 2.81
CA THR A 82 10.09 8.11 3.68
C THR A 82 8.85 7.74 2.86
N VAL A 83 8.15 6.68 3.29
CA VAL A 83 6.92 6.19 2.66
C VAL A 83 5.89 7.32 2.60
N HIS A 84 5.50 7.69 1.39
CA HIS A 84 4.57 8.78 1.13
C HIS A 84 3.12 8.31 1.22
N VAL A 85 2.38 8.91 2.15
CA VAL A 85 0.96 8.63 2.35
C VAL A 85 0.11 9.88 2.08
N ARG A 86 -1.09 9.68 1.55
CA ARG A 86 -2.07 10.75 1.37
C ARG A 86 -2.73 11.08 2.72
N ARG A 87 -3.49 12.19 2.73
CA ARG A 87 -4.34 12.53 3.88
C ARG A 87 -5.34 11.40 4.13
N PHE A 88 -5.63 11.15 5.39
CA PHE A 88 -6.53 10.10 5.85
C PHE A 88 -7.89 10.10 5.12
N CYS A 89 -8.50 11.27 4.93
CA CYS A 89 -9.81 11.43 4.26
C CYS A 89 -9.78 11.33 2.72
N CYS A 90 -8.61 11.18 2.09
CA CYS A 90 -8.49 11.21 0.64
C CYS A 90 -8.88 9.86 0.01
N GLY A 91 -9.77 9.82 -0.97
CA GLY A 91 -10.09 8.58 -1.69
C GLY A 91 -9.00 8.11 -2.68
N CYS A 92 -8.06 9.00 -3.03
CA CYS A 92 -6.98 8.71 -3.97
C CYS A 92 -5.77 8.11 -3.26
N LEU A 93 -4.99 7.29 -3.98
CA LEU A 93 -3.75 6.69 -3.52
C LEU A 93 -2.53 7.54 -3.93
N SER A 94 -1.49 7.57 -3.10
CA SER A 94 -0.14 7.89 -3.56
C SER A 94 0.44 6.73 -4.37
N HIS A 95 1.62 6.94 -4.95
CA HIS A 95 2.36 5.86 -5.60
C HIS A 95 2.71 4.75 -4.59
N ASP A 96 3.30 5.11 -3.45
CA ASP A 96 3.70 4.15 -2.41
C ASP A 96 2.50 3.39 -1.84
N GLU A 97 1.37 4.06 -1.59
CA GLU A 97 0.14 3.41 -1.11
C GLU A 97 -0.40 2.41 -2.13
N LEU A 98 -0.31 2.72 -3.43
CA LEU A 98 -0.70 1.79 -4.49
C LEU A 98 0.25 0.59 -4.54
N THR A 99 1.57 0.82 -4.46
CA THR A 99 2.58 -0.24 -4.48
C THR A 99 2.40 -1.18 -3.30
N LEU A 100 2.28 -0.64 -2.08
CA LEU A 100 2.00 -1.41 -0.88
C LEU A 100 0.65 -2.12 -0.94
N GLY A 101 -0.39 -1.48 -1.48
CA GLY A 101 -1.68 -2.10 -1.70
C GLY A 101 -1.58 -3.33 -2.63
N ARG A 102 -0.88 -3.21 -3.76
CA ARG A 102 -0.67 -4.31 -4.72
C ARG A 102 0.20 -5.42 -4.17
N MET A 103 1.19 -5.11 -3.35
CA MET A 103 1.97 -6.10 -2.60
C MET A 103 1.05 -6.93 -1.70
N LEU A 104 0.16 -6.30 -0.94
CA LEU A 104 -0.79 -7.00 -0.08
C LEU A 104 -1.78 -7.85 -0.86
N GLU A 105 -2.22 -7.39 -2.03
CA GLU A 105 -3.04 -8.19 -2.94
C GLU A 105 -2.32 -9.43 -3.48
N ALA A 106 -1.03 -9.29 -3.82
CA ALA A 106 -0.21 -10.43 -4.24
C ALA A 106 -0.01 -11.41 -3.08
N ALA A 107 0.26 -10.92 -1.87
CA ALA A 107 0.34 -11.74 -0.66
C ALA A 107 -0.97 -12.49 -0.37
N TRP A 108 -2.12 -11.82 -0.52
CA TRP A 108 -3.45 -12.46 -0.39
C TRP A 108 -3.67 -13.60 -1.38
N ARG A 109 -3.17 -13.48 -2.60
CA ARG A 109 -3.23 -14.55 -3.61
C ARG A 109 -2.14 -15.62 -3.44
N GLY A 110 -1.20 -15.46 -2.50
CA GLY A 110 -0.03 -16.30 -2.37
C GLY A 110 0.97 -16.16 -3.53
N ASP A 111 0.92 -15.06 -4.29
CA ASP A 111 1.74 -14.84 -5.47
C ASP A 111 3.04 -14.09 -5.12
N ARG A 112 4.05 -14.85 -4.70
CA ARG A 112 5.38 -14.33 -4.32
C ARG A 112 6.10 -13.63 -5.46
N ALA A 113 5.86 -14.08 -6.70
CA ALA A 113 6.51 -13.53 -7.88
C ALA A 113 5.95 -12.15 -8.21
N GLU A 114 4.62 -12.01 -8.22
CA GLU A 114 3.98 -10.72 -8.44
C GLU A 114 4.30 -9.72 -7.33
N PHE A 115 4.39 -10.18 -6.07
CA PHE A 115 4.83 -9.35 -4.96
C PHE A 115 6.23 -8.76 -5.22
N GLY A 116 7.17 -9.61 -5.61
CA GLY A 116 8.55 -9.20 -5.89
C GLY A 116 8.61 -8.14 -6.99
N LYS A 117 7.83 -8.30 -8.07
CA LYS A 117 7.77 -7.33 -9.18
C LYS A 117 7.30 -5.94 -8.75
N GLN A 118 6.43 -5.82 -7.75
CA GLN A 118 5.94 -4.51 -7.30
C GLN A 118 7.04 -3.64 -6.68
N ILE A 119 8.08 -4.27 -6.11
CA ILE A 119 9.18 -3.57 -5.41
C ILE A 119 10.55 -3.88 -6.00
N ASP A 120 10.59 -4.53 -7.16
CA ASP A 120 11.81 -4.80 -7.89
C ASP A 120 12.47 -3.49 -8.33
N GLY A 121 13.77 -3.38 -8.11
CA GLY A 121 14.53 -2.14 -8.31
C GLY A 121 14.27 -1.02 -7.29
N LEU A 122 13.22 -1.11 -6.46
CA LEU A 122 12.94 -0.15 -5.38
C LEU A 122 13.56 -0.58 -4.05
N VAL A 123 13.40 -1.86 -3.71
CA VAL A 123 13.88 -2.45 -2.46
C VAL A 123 14.98 -3.46 -2.76
N ARG A 124 16.02 -3.50 -1.92
CA ARG A 124 17.10 -4.49 -2.06
C ARG A 124 16.56 -5.92 -1.92
N HIS A 125 17.03 -6.81 -2.79
CA HIS A 125 16.51 -8.18 -2.88
C HIS A 125 16.58 -8.96 -1.56
N ASP A 126 17.61 -8.74 -0.74
CA ASP A 126 17.78 -9.37 0.58
C ASP A 126 16.72 -8.98 1.62
N ARG A 127 15.99 -7.88 1.37
CA ARG A 127 14.93 -7.37 2.27
C ARG A 127 13.53 -7.80 1.86
N ILE A 128 13.35 -8.23 0.59
CA ILE A 128 12.05 -8.59 0.03
C ILE A 128 11.42 -9.77 0.80
N ASP A 129 12.22 -10.78 1.17
CA ASP A 129 11.71 -11.96 1.88
C ASP A 129 11.10 -11.63 3.24
N ARG A 130 11.70 -10.69 3.97
CA ARG A 130 11.17 -10.26 5.27
C ARG A 130 9.84 -9.51 5.10
N ILE A 131 9.77 -8.58 4.14
CA ILE A 131 8.53 -7.84 3.86
C ILE A 131 7.43 -8.82 3.40
N TRP A 132 7.77 -9.80 2.58
CA TRP A 132 6.85 -10.85 2.14
C TRP A 132 6.26 -11.61 3.33
N ASN A 133 7.11 -12.09 4.24
CA ASN A 133 6.66 -12.85 5.40
C ASN A 133 5.72 -12.02 6.30
N ASP A 134 6.08 -10.76 6.59
CA ASP A 134 5.23 -9.88 7.40
C ASP A 134 3.89 -9.56 6.70
N ALA A 135 3.89 -9.43 5.37
CA ALA A 135 2.68 -9.22 4.58
C ALA A 135 1.77 -10.45 4.58
N VAL A 136 2.32 -11.65 4.40
CA VAL A 136 1.58 -12.91 4.50
C VAL A 136 0.99 -13.07 5.91
N ASP A 137 1.77 -12.78 6.95
CA ASP A 137 1.33 -12.84 8.33
C ASP A 137 0.12 -11.94 8.60
N LEU A 138 0.15 -10.70 8.10
CA LEU A 138 -0.97 -9.75 8.22
C LEU A 138 -2.21 -10.24 7.46
N VAL A 139 -2.01 -10.68 6.21
CA VAL A 139 -3.09 -11.20 5.34
C VAL A 139 -3.77 -12.41 5.98
N MET A 140 -3.00 -13.34 6.53
CA MET A 140 -3.52 -14.52 7.21
C MET A 140 -4.31 -14.15 8.46
N ALA A 141 -3.85 -13.14 9.22
CA ALA A 141 -4.60 -12.63 10.36
C ALA A 141 -5.93 -11.98 9.96
N GLU A 142 -5.96 -11.20 8.87
CA GLU A 142 -7.19 -10.62 8.32
C GLU A 142 -8.14 -11.71 7.79
N ALA A 143 -7.62 -12.75 7.14
CA ALA A 143 -8.41 -13.88 6.63
C ALA A 143 -9.11 -14.69 7.72
N GLN A 144 -8.49 -14.83 8.90
CA GLN A 144 -9.09 -15.53 10.06
C GLN A 144 -10.19 -14.72 10.76
N CYS A 145 -10.36 -13.46 10.39
CA CYS A 145 -11.32 -12.54 11.01
C CYS A 145 -12.50 -12.18 10.10
N ALA A 146 -12.40 -12.53 8.80
CA ALA A 146 -13.47 -12.42 7.81
C ALA A 146 -14.42 -13.62 7.89
#